data_AF-A0A5B7CTT5-F1
#
_entry.id   AF-A0A5B7CTT5-F1
#
_cell.length_a   1.000
_cell.length_b   1.000
_cell.length_c   1.000
_cell.angle_alpha   90.00
_cell.angle_beta   90.00
_cell.angle_gamma   90.00
#
_symmetry.space_group_name_H-M   'P 1'
#
loop_
_entity.id
_entity.type
_entity.pdbx_description
1 polymer ?
#
loop_
_entity_poly.entity_id
_entity_poly.type
_entity_poly.pdbx_seq_one_letter_code
_entity_poly.pdbx_strand_id
1 'polypeptide(L)'
;MGVPAFFRWLSRKYASVIIECHEERQYNTDDGKLIPQDTSKPNPNGIEFDNLYLDMNGIIHPCTHPEDRPAPKNEDEMMEAIFECIDRLFAIVRPRKILYMAIDGVAPRAKMNQQRSRRFRASKEAAEKKAEVARIRQEMLEKGFKVPPEKPKESHFDSNCITPGTPFMDRLSKCLHYYIHDRLNNDPGWRGIKVILSDANVPGEGEHKIMDFIRKQRAQPDHDPDTQHVLCGADADLIMLGLATHEVNFTIIREEFKPNKPKPCDICGQLGHEMKECVGVAADGEGELEKVFEETKYIFVRLNVLREYLERELQMPNLPFKYDFDRAIDDWVFMCFFVGNDFLPHLPSLEIRENAIDRLVRLYKDCCYKTGVSIAVVNL
;
A
#
# COMPACT_ATOMS: atom_id res chain seq x y z
N MET A 1 -4.83 8.42 11.04
CA MET A 1 -4.87 7.01 11.48
C MET A 1 -3.55 6.35 11.08
N GLY A 2 -2.97 5.46 11.88
CA GLY A 2 -1.84 4.66 11.39
C GLY A 2 -2.37 3.49 10.58
N VAL A 3 -1.90 3.28 9.34
CA VAL A 3 -2.24 2.11 8.52
C VAL A 3 -2.18 0.80 9.34
N PRO A 4 -1.12 0.52 10.13
CA PRO A 4 -1.07 -0.70 10.92
C PRO A 4 -2.13 -0.79 12.02
N ALA A 5 -2.59 0.34 12.57
CA ALA A 5 -3.60 0.35 13.61
C ALA A 5 -5.00 0.05 13.04
N PHE A 6 -5.35 0.61 11.89
CA PHE A 6 -6.65 0.34 11.25
C PHE A 6 -6.76 -1.12 10.79
N PHE A 7 -5.76 -1.62 10.07
CA PHE A 7 -5.77 -3.01 9.60
C PHE A 7 -5.77 -4.02 10.76
N ARG A 8 -5.08 -3.72 11.86
CA ARG A 8 -5.13 -4.56 13.07
C ARG A 8 -6.51 -4.58 13.73
N TRP A 9 -7.21 -3.44 13.74
CA TRP A 9 -8.58 -3.39 14.24
C TRP A 9 -9.51 -4.17 13.32
N LEU A 10 -9.40 -3.97 11.99
CA LEU A 10 -10.18 -4.65 10.97
C LEU A 10 -10.00 -6.17 11.05
N SER A 11 -8.76 -6.66 11.10
CA SER A 11 -8.45 -8.09 11.13
C SER A 11 -8.94 -8.79 12.40
N ARG A 12 -8.94 -8.09 13.53
CA ARG A 12 -9.47 -8.62 14.80
C ARG A 12 -10.99 -8.67 14.82
N LYS A 13 -11.64 -7.66 14.25
CA LYS A 13 -13.10 -7.51 14.30
C LYS A 13 -13.81 -8.30 13.20
N TYR A 14 -13.25 -8.32 11.99
CA TYR A 14 -13.82 -8.94 10.80
C TYR A 14 -12.83 -9.91 10.18
N ALA A 15 -12.53 -11.00 10.90
CA ALA A 15 -11.46 -11.93 10.55
C ALA A 15 -11.55 -12.51 9.12
N SER A 16 -12.75 -12.75 8.61
CA SER A 16 -12.97 -13.33 7.28
C SER A 16 -12.76 -12.35 6.11
N VAL A 17 -12.54 -11.06 6.38
CA VAL A 17 -12.28 -10.05 5.34
C VAL A 17 -10.92 -10.27 4.69
N ILE A 18 -9.94 -10.78 5.44
CA ILE A 18 -8.56 -10.96 4.98
C ILE A 18 -8.33 -12.43 4.61
N ILE A 19 -7.78 -12.67 3.43
CA ILE A 19 -7.32 -14.00 2.99
C ILE A 19 -5.91 -13.90 2.42
N GLU A 20 -5.12 -14.97 2.52
CA GLU A 20 -3.80 -15.05 1.88
C GLU A 20 -3.95 -15.22 0.36
N CYS A 21 -3.06 -14.61 -0.41
CA CYS A 21 -2.97 -14.84 -1.85
C CYS A 21 -2.23 -16.16 -2.13
N HIS A 22 -2.75 -16.92 -3.09
CA HIS A 22 -2.09 -18.11 -3.62
C HIS A 22 -1.23 -17.73 -4.84
N GLU A 23 0.07 -17.99 -4.75
CA GLU A 23 1.04 -17.78 -5.83
C GLU A 23 1.56 -19.14 -6.33
N GLU A 24 1.48 -19.43 -7.64
CA GLU A 24 2.07 -20.65 -8.23
C GLU A 24 3.53 -20.41 -8.62
N ARG A 25 4.34 -19.98 -7.64
CA ARG A 25 5.78 -19.79 -7.86
C ARG A 25 6.46 -21.15 -7.96
N GLN A 26 7.07 -21.41 -9.11
CA GLN A 26 7.90 -22.59 -9.31
C GLN A 26 9.30 -22.11 -9.68
N TYR A 27 10.32 -22.69 -9.06
CA TYR A 27 11.71 -22.41 -9.39
C TYR A 27 12.29 -23.63 -10.10
N ASN A 28 13.08 -23.39 -11.13
CA ASN A 28 13.79 -24.43 -11.84
C ASN A 28 14.85 -25.03 -10.90
N THR A 29 14.85 -26.36 -10.78
CA THR A 29 15.74 -27.10 -9.89
C THR A 29 17.22 -26.98 -10.26
N ASP A 30 17.52 -26.65 -11.51
CA ASP A 30 18.90 -26.67 -12.03
C ASP A 30 19.63 -25.33 -11.89
N ASP A 31 18.91 -24.21 -12.04
CA ASP A 31 19.50 -22.85 -12.01
C ASP A 31 18.86 -21.91 -10.97
N GLY A 32 17.86 -22.39 -10.21
CA GLY A 32 17.15 -21.61 -9.20
C GLY A 32 16.30 -20.47 -9.78
N LYS A 33 16.15 -20.36 -11.10
CA LYS A 33 15.36 -19.28 -11.72
C LYS A 33 13.87 -19.55 -11.62
N LEU A 34 13.09 -18.49 -11.47
CA LEU A 34 11.63 -18.58 -11.49
C LEU A 34 11.16 -19.08 -12.87
N ILE A 35 10.39 -20.16 -12.88
CA ILE A 35 9.74 -20.69 -14.07
C ILE A 35 8.61 -19.71 -14.45
N PRO A 36 8.58 -19.22 -15.71
CA PRO A 36 7.51 -18.34 -16.16
C PRO A 36 6.14 -18.99 -16.00
N GLN A 37 5.24 -18.29 -15.31
CA GLN A 37 3.88 -18.74 -15.08
C GLN A 37 2.99 -18.35 -16.26
N ASP A 38 2.15 -19.28 -16.71
CA ASP A 38 1.13 -18.98 -17.72
C ASP A 38 -0.08 -18.29 -17.06
N THR A 39 -0.07 -16.96 -17.09
CA THR A 39 -1.10 -16.09 -16.50
C THR A 39 -2.42 -16.08 -17.30
N SER A 40 -2.46 -16.73 -18.48
CA SER A 40 -3.71 -16.93 -19.24
C SER A 40 -4.62 -18.01 -18.65
N LYS A 41 -4.07 -18.90 -17.80
CA LYS A 41 -4.82 -19.95 -17.12
C LYS A 41 -5.77 -19.39 -16.04
N PRO A 42 -6.77 -20.18 -15.60
CA PRO A 42 -7.65 -19.79 -14.48
C PRO A 42 -6.86 -19.41 -13.23
N ASN A 43 -7.33 -18.39 -12.51
CA ASN A 43 -6.64 -17.84 -11.34
C ASN A 43 -6.63 -18.87 -10.17
N PRO A 44 -5.46 -19.18 -9.59
CA PRO A 44 -5.31 -20.17 -8.50
C PRO A 44 -6.01 -19.77 -7.19
N ASN A 45 -6.39 -18.50 -7.05
CA ASN A 45 -7.13 -17.99 -5.89
C ASN A 45 -8.62 -18.38 -5.92
N GLY A 46 -9.09 -19.04 -6.98
CA GLY A 46 -10.49 -19.48 -7.14
C GLY A 46 -11.47 -18.35 -7.46
N ILE A 47 -10.96 -17.15 -7.73
CA ILE A 47 -11.73 -15.96 -8.13
C ILE A 47 -11.01 -15.34 -9.33
N GLU A 48 -11.77 -15.01 -10.37
CA GLU A 48 -11.28 -14.25 -11.52
C GLU A 48 -11.49 -12.76 -11.29
N PHE A 49 -10.56 -11.94 -11.76
CA PHE A 49 -10.62 -10.50 -11.64
C PHE A 49 -10.67 -9.84 -13.02
N ASP A 50 -11.54 -8.85 -13.18
CA ASP A 50 -11.67 -8.13 -14.43
C ASP A 50 -10.65 -7.01 -14.52
N ASN A 51 -10.57 -6.20 -13.46
CA ASN A 51 -9.82 -4.95 -13.47
C ASN A 51 -8.81 -4.93 -12.33
N LEU A 52 -7.53 -4.74 -12.65
CA LEU A 52 -6.45 -4.49 -11.70
C LEU A 52 -6.06 -3.02 -11.76
N TYR A 53 -6.08 -2.35 -10.62
CA TYR A 53 -5.66 -0.97 -10.43
C TYR A 53 -4.40 -0.93 -9.57
N LEU A 54 -3.34 -0.29 -10.04
CA LEU A 54 -2.08 -0.15 -9.33
C LEU A 54 -1.89 1.29 -8.90
N ASP A 55 -1.86 1.54 -7.60
CA ASP A 55 -1.22 2.74 -7.06
C ASP A 55 0.30 2.55 -7.16
N MET A 56 0.87 3.15 -8.20
CA MET A 56 2.28 2.99 -8.54
C MET A 56 3.20 3.57 -7.47
N ASN A 57 2.77 4.59 -6.73
CA ASN A 57 3.60 5.16 -5.67
C ASN A 57 3.81 4.14 -4.54
N GLY A 58 2.80 3.32 -4.25
CA GLY A 58 2.91 2.17 -3.35
C GLY A 58 3.89 1.08 -3.82
N ILE A 59 4.25 1.05 -5.11
CA ILE A 59 5.22 0.11 -5.71
C ILE A 59 6.62 0.74 -5.82
N ILE A 60 6.71 1.98 -6.30
CA ILE A 60 7.96 2.70 -6.54
C ILE A 60 8.76 2.89 -5.24
N HIS A 61 8.08 3.22 -4.14
CA HIS A 61 8.73 3.45 -2.85
C HIS A 61 9.47 2.18 -2.35
N PRO A 62 8.81 1.02 -2.17
CA PRO A 62 9.48 -0.23 -1.77
C PRO A 62 10.55 -0.74 -2.75
N CYS A 63 10.42 -0.44 -4.05
CA CYS A 63 11.40 -0.86 -5.05
C CYS A 63 12.67 0.00 -5.05
N THR A 64 12.58 1.28 -4.68
CA THR A 64 13.73 2.21 -4.69
C THR A 64 14.47 2.28 -3.35
N HIS A 65 13.77 2.08 -2.23
CA HIS A 65 14.35 2.09 -0.89
C HIS A 65 13.70 1.02 0.00
N PRO A 66 13.93 -0.27 -0.31
CA PRO A 66 13.41 -1.37 0.49
C PRO A 66 13.93 -1.31 1.93
N GLU A 67 13.05 -1.59 2.92
CA GLU A 67 13.46 -1.70 4.33
C GLU A 67 14.21 -3.02 4.61
N ASP A 68 13.79 -4.09 3.95
CA ASP A 68 14.21 -5.46 4.30
C ASP A 68 15.36 -5.98 3.43
N ARG A 69 15.67 -5.36 2.27
CA ARG A 69 16.72 -5.78 1.32
C ARG A 69 17.64 -4.60 0.95
N PRO A 70 18.84 -4.83 0.36
CA PRO A 70 19.69 -3.73 -0.11
C PRO A 70 18.96 -2.85 -1.13
N ALA A 71 19.21 -1.54 -1.08
CA ALA A 71 18.69 -0.62 -2.09
C ALA A 71 19.33 -0.90 -3.46
N PRO A 72 18.59 -0.69 -4.57
CA PRO A 72 19.16 -0.80 -5.92
C PRO A 72 20.35 0.17 -6.11
N LYS A 73 21.34 -0.24 -6.88
CA LYS A 73 22.58 0.52 -7.08
C LYS A 73 22.40 1.72 -8.02
N ASN A 74 21.48 1.61 -8.96
CA ASN A 74 21.25 2.59 -10.02
C ASN A 74 19.77 2.60 -10.43
N GLU A 75 19.39 3.57 -11.28
CA GLU A 75 18.00 3.69 -11.74
C GLU A 75 17.55 2.50 -12.59
N ASP A 76 18.45 1.85 -13.33
CA ASP A 76 18.08 0.70 -14.17
C ASP A 76 17.63 -0.49 -13.30
N GLU A 77 18.38 -0.82 -12.26
CA GLU A 77 18.00 -1.83 -11.25
C GLU A 77 16.68 -1.44 -10.53
N MET A 78 16.41 -0.14 -10.34
CA MET A 78 15.12 0.32 -9.79
C MET A 78 13.96 0.04 -10.75
N MET A 79 14.15 0.29 -12.05
CA MET A 79 13.13 0.02 -13.07
C MET A 79 12.86 -1.48 -13.19
N GLU A 80 13.90 -2.31 -13.19
CA GLU A 80 13.78 -3.77 -13.18
C GLU A 80 12.99 -4.25 -11.96
N ALA A 81 13.32 -3.77 -10.76
CA ALA A 81 12.58 -4.11 -9.54
C ALA A 81 11.10 -3.68 -9.59
N ILE A 82 10.81 -2.52 -10.21
CA ILE A 82 9.43 -2.06 -10.43
C ILE A 82 8.71 -3.01 -11.39
N PHE A 83 9.32 -3.39 -12.52
CA PHE A 83 8.74 -4.31 -13.49
C PHE A 83 8.46 -5.68 -12.90
N GLU A 84 9.41 -6.24 -12.14
CA GLU A 84 9.23 -7.52 -11.44
C GLU A 84 8.08 -7.46 -10.43
N CYS A 85 7.91 -6.33 -9.73
CA CYS A 85 6.80 -6.15 -8.80
C CYS A 85 5.46 -6.10 -9.52
N ILE A 86 5.37 -5.39 -10.65
CA ILE A 86 4.15 -5.32 -11.48
C ILE A 86 3.83 -6.71 -12.05
N ASP A 87 4.83 -7.42 -12.59
CA ASP A 87 4.66 -8.78 -13.12
C ASP A 87 4.17 -9.75 -12.04
N ARG A 88 4.72 -9.66 -10.82
CA ARG A 88 4.25 -10.47 -9.69
C ARG A 88 2.79 -10.17 -9.37
N LEU A 89 2.42 -8.90 -9.24
CA LEU A 89 1.04 -8.50 -8.95
C LEU A 89 0.09 -8.95 -10.07
N PHE A 90 0.51 -8.82 -11.33
CA PHE A 90 -0.22 -9.30 -12.49
C PHE A 90 -0.41 -10.81 -12.44
N ALA A 91 0.62 -11.57 -12.06
CA ALA A 91 0.56 -13.03 -11.96
C ALA A 91 -0.36 -13.54 -10.85
N ILE A 92 -0.46 -12.78 -9.74
CA ILE A 92 -1.38 -13.07 -8.63
C ILE A 92 -2.84 -12.80 -9.04
N VAL A 93 -3.09 -11.63 -9.63
CA VAL A 93 -4.45 -11.14 -9.88
C VAL A 93 -5.01 -11.62 -11.22
N ARG A 94 -4.18 -11.71 -12.26
CA ARG A 94 -4.54 -12.11 -13.63
C ARG A 94 -5.77 -11.35 -14.17
N PRO A 95 -5.71 -10.00 -14.29
CA PRO A 95 -6.84 -9.22 -14.76
C PRO A 95 -7.28 -9.64 -16.17
N ARG A 96 -8.59 -9.74 -16.42
CA ARG A 96 -9.15 -10.21 -17.69
C ARG A 96 -9.62 -9.10 -18.63
N LYS A 97 -9.82 -7.89 -18.14
CA LYS A 97 -10.34 -6.76 -18.91
C LYS A 97 -9.38 -5.56 -18.87
N ILE A 98 -9.01 -5.05 -17.69
CA ILE A 98 -8.25 -3.79 -17.55
C ILE A 98 -7.06 -3.94 -16.59
N LEU A 99 -5.92 -3.39 -17.01
CA LEU A 99 -4.83 -3.02 -16.11
C LEU A 99 -4.71 -1.49 -16.11
N TYR A 100 -4.97 -0.86 -14.96
CA TYR A 100 -4.86 0.58 -14.78
C TYR A 100 -3.68 0.90 -13.86
N MET A 101 -2.71 1.65 -14.36
CA MET A 101 -1.49 2.02 -13.64
C MET A 101 -1.53 3.52 -13.34
N ALA A 102 -1.67 3.89 -12.07
CA ALA A 102 -1.81 5.28 -11.64
C ALA A 102 -0.58 5.74 -10.88
N ILE A 103 0.13 6.72 -11.44
CA ILE A 103 1.23 7.41 -10.77
C ILE A 103 0.71 8.70 -10.15
N ASP A 104 1.17 9.09 -8.97
CA ASP A 104 0.80 10.38 -8.39
C ASP A 104 1.18 11.52 -9.35
N GLY A 105 0.19 12.37 -9.63
CA GLY A 105 0.35 13.66 -10.29
C GLY A 105 0.36 14.82 -9.28
N VAL A 106 0.17 16.03 -9.78
CA VAL A 106 0.04 17.22 -8.92
C VAL A 106 -1.20 17.07 -8.04
N ALA A 107 -0.98 16.95 -6.72
CA ALA A 107 -2.03 16.74 -5.73
C ALA A 107 -2.68 18.06 -5.28
N PRO A 108 -3.89 18.02 -4.67
CA PRO A 108 -4.52 19.20 -4.07
C PRO A 108 -3.69 19.81 -2.94
N ARG A 109 -3.90 21.11 -2.67
CA ARG A 109 -3.15 21.85 -1.63
C ARG A 109 -3.19 21.18 -0.25
N ALA A 110 -4.31 20.57 0.13
CA ALA A 110 -4.44 19.86 1.39
C ALA A 110 -3.41 18.72 1.51
N LYS A 111 -3.30 17.88 0.46
CA LYS A 111 -2.28 16.82 0.38
C LYS A 111 -0.87 17.39 0.29
N MET A 112 -0.65 18.47 -0.47
CA MET A 112 0.67 19.10 -0.58
C MET A 112 1.23 19.52 0.79
N ASN A 113 0.38 20.00 1.71
CA ASN A 113 0.81 20.34 3.07
C ASN A 113 1.24 19.09 3.85
N GLN A 114 0.50 17.98 3.73
CA GLN A 114 0.84 16.69 4.36
C GLN A 114 2.16 16.14 3.78
N GLN A 115 2.29 16.12 2.45
CA GLN A 115 3.51 15.67 1.76
C GLN A 115 4.72 16.53 2.14
N ARG A 116 4.55 17.86 2.21
CA ARG A 116 5.60 18.78 2.68
C ARG A 116 6.02 18.43 4.11
N SER A 117 5.08 18.30 5.04
CA SER A 117 5.38 17.95 6.44
C SER A 117 6.15 16.64 6.55
N ARG A 118 5.72 15.59 5.83
CA ARG A 118 6.39 14.28 5.78
C ARG A 118 7.83 14.39 5.26
N ARG A 119 8.07 15.11 4.16
CA ARG A 119 9.41 15.26 3.56
C ARG A 119 10.37 16.05 4.44
N PHE A 120 9.89 17.11 5.07
CA PHE A 120 10.67 17.88 6.04
C PHE A 120 11.05 17.02 7.25
N ARG A 121 10.11 16.22 7.76
CA ARG A 121 10.37 15.29 8.87
C ARG A 121 11.38 14.22 8.46
N ALA A 122 11.18 13.54 7.34
CA ALA A 122 12.10 12.51 6.86
C ALA A 122 13.52 13.04 6.66
N SER A 123 13.66 14.25 6.10
CA SER A 123 14.97 14.90 5.93
C SER A 123 15.64 15.21 7.27
N LYS A 124 14.87 15.69 8.25
CA LYS A 124 15.35 15.96 9.61
C LYS A 124 15.75 14.67 10.33
N GLU A 125 14.90 13.64 10.30
CA GLU A 125 15.16 12.33 10.92
C GLU A 125 16.40 11.66 10.31
N ALA A 126 16.60 11.76 8.99
CA ALA A 126 17.80 11.25 8.33
C ALA A 126 19.08 11.97 8.80
N ALA A 127 19.02 13.30 8.95
CA ALA A 127 20.14 14.09 9.47
C ALA A 127 20.45 13.76 10.95
N GLU A 128 19.41 13.66 11.79
CA GLU A 128 19.54 13.29 13.21
C GLU A 128 20.09 11.87 13.36
N LYS A 129 19.57 10.90 12.60
CA LYS A 129 20.07 9.51 12.59
C LYS A 129 21.55 9.46 12.21
N LYS A 130 21.96 10.21 11.18
CA LYS A 130 23.37 10.25 10.75
C LYS A 130 24.28 10.84 11.84
N ALA A 131 23.85 11.91 12.50
CA ALA A 131 24.60 12.51 13.60
C ALA A 131 24.72 11.55 14.80
N GLU A 132 23.64 10.85 15.14
CA GLU A 132 23.63 9.87 16.24
C GLU A 132 24.52 8.66 15.93
N VAL A 133 24.45 8.12 14.72
CA VAL A 133 25.35 7.03 14.28
C VAL A 133 26.82 7.48 14.38
N ALA A 134 27.15 8.69 13.94
CA ALA A 134 28.52 9.21 14.03
C ALA A 134 28.99 9.35 15.49
N ARG A 135 28.12 9.86 16.38
CA ARG A 135 28.40 9.99 17.83
C ARG A 135 28.67 8.64 18.47
N ILE A 136 27.81 7.65 18.26
CA ILE A 136 27.98 6.32 18.86
C ILE A 136 29.23 5.63 18.31
N ARG A 137 29.51 5.77 17.01
CA ARG A 137 30.75 5.24 16.41
C ARG A 137 32.00 5.84 17.06
N GLN A 138 32.00 7.14 17.34
CA GLN A 138 33.11 7.79 18.06
C GLN A 138 33.25 7.26 19.49
N GLU A 139 32.15 7.16 20.25
CA GLU A 139 32.17 6.62 21.62
C GLU A 139 32.67 5.17 21.68
N MET A 140 32.34 4.36 20.66
CA MET A 140 32.84 2.99 20.54
C MET A 140 34.35 2.94 20.33
N LEU A 141 34.88 3.80 19.46
CA LEU A 141 36.32 3.90 19.22
C LEU A 141 37.07 4.35 20.47
N GLU A 142 36.53 5.32 21.22
CA GLU A 142 37.10 5.79 22.49
C GLU A 142 37.13 4.69 23.56
N LYS A 143 36.13 3.80 23.58
CA LYS A 143 36.07 2.63 24.47
C LYS A 143 36.91 1.44 23.98
N GLY A 144 37.61 1.56 22.85
CA GLY A 144 38.47 0.52 22.29
C GLY A 144 37.75 -0.58 21.52
N PHE A 145 36.46 -0.41 21.18
CA PHE A 145 35.72 -1.35 20.34
C PHE A 145 36.10 -1.18 18.86
N LYS A 146 36.11 -2.29 18.11
CA LYS A 146 36.28 -2.27 16.64
C LYS A 146 34.94 -1.97 15.97
N VAL A 147 34.89 -0.86 15.22
CA VAL A 147 33.73 -0.44 14.45
C VAL A 147 33.95 -0.81 12.97
N PRO A 148 32.95 -1.34 12.24
CA PRO A 148 33.08 -1.56 10.80
C PRO A 148 33.46 -0.26 10.08
N PRO A 149 34.18 -0.30 8.94
CA PRO A 149 34.41 0.89 8.13
C PRO A 149 33.08 1.57 7.77
N GLU A 150 33.09 2.90 7.62
CA GLU A 150 31.91 3.58 7.07
C GLU A 150 31.64 2.99 5.69
N LYS A 151 30.38 2.63 5.43
CA LYS A 151 29.98 2.29 4.07
C LYS A 151 30.36 3.48 3.18
N PRO A 152 30.95 3.23 1.99
CA PRO A 152 31.23 4.30 1.05
C PRO A 152 29.96 5.13 0.86
N LYS A 153 30.11 6.43 0.61
CA LYS A 153 29.00 7.29 0.19
C LYS A 153 28.53 6.82 -1.19
N GLU A 154 27.81 5.71 -1.24
CA GLU A 154 27.04 5.33 -2.40
C GLU A 154 26.06 6.47 -2.70
N SER A 155 25.71 6.62 -3.97
CA SER A 155 24.72 7.58 -4.42
C SER A 155 23.38 7.25 -3.77
N HIS A 156 23.14 7.81 -2.58
CA HIS A 156 21.89 7.66 -1.86
C HIS A 156 20.76 8.15 -2.76
N PHE A 157 19.83 7.26 -3.10
CA PHE A 157 18.64 7.62 -3.85
C PHE A 157 17.83 8.64 -3.07
N ASP A 158 17.64 9.84 -3.61
CA ASP A 158 16.80 10.86 -2.98
C ASP A 158 15.33 10.55 -3.28
N SER A 159 14.61 9.96 -2.31
CA SER A 159 13.20 9.62 -2.46
C SER A 159 12.30 10.84 -2.70
N ASN A 160 12.76 12.07 -2.45
CA ASN A 160 12.03 13.28 -2.85
C ASN A 160 11.92 13.41 -4.37
N CYS A 161 12.76 12.72 -5.15
CA CYS A 161 12.63 12.70 -6.60
C CYS A 161 11.38 11.96 -7.10
N ILE A 162 10.72 11.18 -6.24
CA ILE A 162 9.39 10.58 -6.47
C ILE A 162 8.33 11.68 -6.29
N THR A 163 8.33 12.63 -7.23
CA THR A 163 7.44 13.79 -7.26
C THR A 163 7.19 14.18 -8.72
N PRO A 164 5.95 14.52 -9.10
CA PRO A 164 5.66 15.09 -10.41
C PRO A 164 6.62 16.22 -10.79
N GLY A 165 7.05 16.23 -12.05
CA GLY A 165 7.93 17.26 -12.61
C GLY A 165 9.43 17.02 -12.44
N THR A 166 9.85 15.92 -11.79
CA THR A 166 11.27 15.56 -11.72
C THR A 166 11.74 14.79 -12.96
N PRO A 167 13.04 14.84 -13.30
CA PRO A 167 13.59 14.03 -14.39
C PRO A 167 13.43 12.52 -14.18
N PHE A 168 13.43 12.07 -12.91
CA PHE A 168 13.20 10.67 -12.57
C PHE A 168 11.80 10.20 -13.01
N MET A 169 10.76 10.98 -12.73
CA MET A 169 9.39 10.61 -13.12
C MET A 169 9.17 10.61 -14.64
N ASP A 170 9.85 11.49 -15.38
CA ASP A 170 9.83 11.47 -16.86
C ASP A 170 10.48 10.19 -17.41
N ARG A 171 11.64 9.79 -16.88
CA ARG A 171 12.30 8.52 -17.24
C ARG A 171 11.45 7.32 -16.88
N LEU A 172 10.88 7.30 -15.67
CA LEU A 172 9.97 6.24 -15.22
C LEU A 172 8.77 6.08 -16.17
N SER A 173 8.13 7.18 -16.58
CA SER A 173 7.00 7.13 -17.52
C SER A 173 7.40 6.49 -18.84
N LYS A 174 8.56 6.87 -19.41
CA LYS A 174 9.10 6.27 -20.64
C LYS A 174 9.40 4.78 -20.48
N CYS A 175 10.01 4.39 -19.37
CA CYS A 175 10.28 3.00 -19.04
C CYS A 175 9.00 2.16 -18.92
N LEU A 176 7.96 2.70 -18.28
CA LEU A 176 6.66 2.02 -18.17
C LEU A 176 5.95 1.90 -19.52
N HIS A 177 6.03 2.90 -20.38
CA HIS A 177 5.56 2.78 -21.76
C HIS A 177 6.24 1.62 -22.51
N TYR A 178 7.58 1.54 -22.43
CA TYR A 178 8.32 0.42 -23.00
C TYR A 178 7.86 -0.93 -22.42
N TYR A 179 7.79 -1.03 -21.09
CA TYR A 179 7.37 -2.24 -20.38
C TYR A 179 5.97 -2.71 -20.82
N ILE A 180 5.00 -1.80 -20.91
CA ILE A 180 3.63 -2.11 -21.35
C ILE A 180 3.65 -2.65 -22.79
N HIS A 181 4.39 -2.00 -23.70
CA HIS A 181 4.51 -2.46 -25.08
C HIS A 181 5.19 -3.83 -25.18
N ASP A 182 6.24 -4.06 -24.41
CA ASP A 182 6.92 -5.35 -24.36
C ASP A 182 5.98 -6.46 -23.88
N ARG A 183 5.28 -6.25 -22.74
CA ARG A 183 4.33 -7.23 -22.20
C ARG A 183 3.15 -7.51 -23.14
N LEU A 184 2.55 -6.48 -23.75
CA LEU A 184 1.46 -6.68 -24.72
C LEU A 184 1.87 -7.51 -25.95
N ASN A 185 3.13 -7.42 -26.38
CA ASN A 185 3.64 -8.17 -27.54
C ASN A 185 4.10 -9.59 -27.17
N ASN A 186 4.68 -9.77 -26.00
CA ASN A 186 5.42 -10.98 -25.64
C ASN A 186 4.73 -11.86 -24.59
N ASP A 187 3.84 -11.31 -23.76
CA ASP A 187 3.15 -12.05 -22.68
C ASP A 187 1.74 -12.49 -23.11
N PRO A 188 1.45 -13.80 -23.14
CA PRO A 188 0.12 -14.32 -23.49
C PRO A 188 -1.02 -13.84 -22.57
N GLY A 189 -0.77 -13.63 -21.27
CA GLY A 189 -1.78 -13.18 -20.32
C GLY A 189 -2.17 -11.72 -20.49
N TRP A 190 -1.33 -10.93 -21.15
CA TRP A 190 -1.63 -9.54 -21.51
C TRP A 190 -2.40 -9.42 -22.82
N ARG A 191 -2.65 -10.52 -23.53
CA ARG A 191 -3.42 -10.48 -24.78
C ARG A 191 -4.89 -10.21 -24.50
N GLY A 192 -5.42 -9.17 -25.13
CA GLY A 192 -6.85 -8.84 -25.07
C GLY A 192 -7.25 -7.96 -23.88
N ILE A 193 -6.33 -7.64 -22.96
CA ILE A 193 -6.59 -6.66 -21.91
C ILE A 193 -6.32 -5.22 -22.40
N LYS A 194 -7.02 -4.26 -21.81
CA LYS A 194 -6.76 -2.84 -22.01
C LYS A 194 -5.84 -2.33 -20.90
N VAL A 195 -4.66 -1.86 -21.29
CA VAL A 195 -3.71 -1.25 -20.34
C VAL A 195 -3.84 0.28 -20.41
N ILE A 196 -4.00 0.93 -19.25
CA ILE A 196 -4.14 2.37 -19.12
C ILE A 196 -3.04 2.87 -18.17
N LEU A 197 -2.14 3.71 -18.68
CA LEU A 197 -1.14 4.39 -17.87
C LEU A 197 -1.58 5.84 -17.63
N SER A 198 -1.76 6.20 -16.36
CA SER A 198 -1.98 7.58 -15.91
C SER A 198 -0.72 8.08 -15.21
N ASP A 199 0.17 8.71 -15.97
CA ASP A 199 1.48 9.14 -15.49
C ASP A 199 1.42 10.37 -14.56
N ALA A 200 2.59 10.83 -14.11
CA ALA A 200 2.72 11.97 -13.21
C ALA A 200 2.33 13.33 -13.83
N ASN A 201 2.16 13.40 -15.15
CA ASN A 201 1.73 14.63 -15.84
C ASN A 201 0.21 14.82 -15.78
N VAL A 202 -0.55 13.73 -15.57
CA VAL A 202 -1.98 13.81 -15.26
C VAL A 202 -2.14 14.28 -13.82
N PRO A 203 -2.87 15.37 -13.53
CA PRO A 203 -3.03 15.86 -12.15
C PRO A 203 -3.87 14.89 -11.29
N GLY A 204 -3.68 14.95 -9.97
CA GLY A 204 -4.38 14.12 -8.98
C GLY A 204 -3.51 13.00 -8.39
N GLU A 205 -3.88 12.56 -7.20
CA GLU A 205 -3.26 11.41 -6.50
C GLU A 205 -3.65 10.10 -7.21
N GLY A 206 -2.77 9.10 -7.21
CA GLY A 206 -2.95 7.82 -7.88
C GLY A 206 -4.24 7.13 -7.47
N GLU A 207 -4.47 7.00 -6.16
CA GLU A 207 -5.71 6.44 -5.60
C GLU A 207 -6.96 7.20 -6.07
N HIS A 208 -6.92 8.53 -6.11
CA HIS A 208 -8.06 9.35 -6.51
C HIS A 208 -8.32 9.29 -8.03
N LYS A 209 -7.28 9.18 -8.86
CA LYS A 209 -7.41 8.94 -10.31
C LYS A 209 -8.10 7.60 -10.57
N ILE A 210 -7.72 6.56 -9.83
CA ILE A 210 -8.35 5.23 -9.91
C ILE A 210 -9.82 5.33 -9.51
N MET A 211 -10.12 5.93 -8.36
CA MET A 211 -11.50 6.05 -7.89
C MET A 211 -12.36 6.88 -8.85
N ASP A 212 -11.79 7.92 -9.47
CA ASP A 212 -12.48 8.72 -10.50
C ASP A 212 -12.76 7.92 -11.77
N PHE A 213 -11.82 7.08 -12.20
CA PHE A 213 -12.05 6.15 -13.31
C PHE A 213 -13.19 5.18 -13.00
N ILE A 214 -13.21 4.57 -11.82
CA ILE A 214 -14.26 3.62 -11.42
C ILE A 214 -15.63 4.30 -11.37
N ARG A 215 -15.76 5.47 -10.74
CA ARG A 215 -17.03 6.22 -10.71
C ARG A 215 -17.53 6.57 -12.10
N LYS A 216 -16.63 7.01 -12.99
CA LYS A 216 -16.98 7.34 -14.39
C LYS A 216 -17.41 6.12 -15.19
N GLN A 217 -16.79 4.96 -14.95
CA GLN A 217 -17.22 3.68 -15.53
C GLN A 217 -18.59 3.28 -15.03
N ARG A 218 -18.82 3.27 -13.70
CA ARG A 218 -20.11 2.95 -13.08
C ARG A 218 -21.27 3.81 -13.59
N ALA A 219 -21.00 5.08 -13.91
CA ALA A 219 -21.99 5.99 -14.46
C ALA A 219 -22.36 5.71 -15.94
N GLN A 220 -21.63 4.83 -16.64
CA GLN A 220 -21.95 4.48 -18.02
C GLN A 220 -23.13 3.50 -18.10
N PRO A 221 -24.03 3.62 -19.09
CA PRO A 221 -25.17 2.72 -19.24
C PRO A 221 -24.83 1.25 -19.52
N ASP A 222 -23.65 1.00 -20.09
CA ASP A 222 -23.14 -0.33 -20.45
C ASP A 222 -22.19 -0.93 -19.40
N HIS A 223 -22.08 -0.30 -18.23
CA HIS A 223 -21.29 -0.82 -17.12
C HIS A 223 -21.86 -2.14 -16.60
N ASP A 224 -20.99 -3.13 -16.50
CA ASP A 224 -21.28 -4.43 -15.90
C ASP A 224 -21.19 -4.32 -14.37
N PRO A 225 -22.32 -4.39 -13.63
CA PRO A 225 -22.34 -4.22 -12.16
C PRO A 225 -21.67 -5.37 -11.41
N ASP A 226 -21.38 -6.50 -12.08
CA ASP A 226 -20.71 -7.65 -11.50
C ASP A 226 -19.19 -7.61 -11.71
N THR A 227 -18.66 -6.54 -12.31
CA THR A 227 -17.23 -6.35 -12.57
C THR A 227 -16.38 -6.60 -11.31
N GLN A 228 -15.37 -7.46 -11.43
CA GLN A 228 -14.48 -7.82 -10.31
C GLN A 228 -13.27 -6.87 -10.26
N HIS A 229 -13.22 -6.01 -9.24
CA HIS A 229 -12.19 -4.98 -9.06
C HIS A 229 -11.11 -5.41 -8.05
N VAL A 230 -9.84 -5.20 -8.40
CA VAL A 230 -8.70 -5.33 -7.47
C VAL A 230 -7.87 -4.07 -7.47
N LEU A 231 -7.71 -3.45 -6.30
CA LEU A 231 -6.83 -2.30 -6.09
C LEU A 231 -5.59 -2.70 -5.31
N CYS A 232 -4.41 -2.49 -5.87
CA CYS A 232 -3.14 -2.66 -5.18
C CYS A 232 -2.74 -1.38 -4.46
N GLY A 233 -2.57 -1.48 -3.14
CA GLY A 233 -2.01 -0.41 -2.32
C GLY A 233 -2.05 -0.72 -0.83
N ALA A 234 -1.21 -0.03 -0.06
CA ALA A 234 -1.02 -0.32 1.36
C ALA A 234 -1.85 0.58 2.31
N ASP A 235 -2.42 1.67 1.81
CA ASP A 235 -3.06 2.68 2.65
C ASP A 235 -4.43 2.24 3.17
N ALA A 236 -4.77 2.67 4.38
CA ALA A 236 -6.05 2.37 5.01
C ALA A 236 -7.21 3.13 4.35
N ASP A 237 -6.90 4.26 3.74
CA ASP A 237 -7.87 5.11 3.04
C ASP A 237 -8.43 4.37 1.81
N LEU A 238 -7.70 3.41 1.23
CA LEU A 238 -8.17 2.57 0.13
C LEU A 238 -9.40 1.73 0.48
N ILE A 239 -9.55 1.30 1.74
CA ILE A 239 -10.75 0.58 2.20
C ILE A 239 -11.96 1.51 2.16
N MET A 240 -11.78 2.75 2.64
CA MET A 240 -12.83 3.76 2.66
C MET A 240 -13.21 4.18 1.24
N LEU A 241 -12.21 4.45 0.41
CA LEU A 241 -12.40 4.80 -0.99
C LEU A 241 -13.06 3.67 -1.78
N GLY A 242 -12.65 2.42 -1.56
CA GLY A 242 -13.25 1.24 -2.17
C GLY A 242 -14.71 1.06 -1.78
N LEU A 243 -15.06 1.22 -0.49
CA LEU A 243 -16.46 1.19 -0.04
C LEU A 243 -17.30 2.32 -0.67
N ALA A 244 -16.74 3.53 -0.78
CA ALA A 244 -17.39 4.70 -1.37
C ALA A 244 -17.60 4.58 -2.90
N THR A 245 -17.04 3.57 -3.57
CA THR A 245 -17.38 3.29 -4.97
C THR A 245 -18.76 2.66 -5.13
N HIS A 246 -19.27 2.01 -4.07
CA HIS A 246 -20.44 1.14 -4.09
C HIS A 246 -20.38 -0.01 -5.12
N GLU A 247 -19.18 -0.35 -5.60
CA GLU A 247 -18.95 -1.59 -6.34
C GLU A 247 -19.09 -2.77 -5.39
N VAL A 248 -19.90 -3.76 -5.79
CA VAL A 248 -20.17 -4.94 -4.95
C VAL A 248 -18.91 -5.78 -4.82
N ASN A 249 -18.24 -6.02 -5.95
CA ASN A 249 -17.12 -6.93 -6.09
C ASN A 249 -15.77 -6.20 -6.07
N PHE A 250 -15.40 -5.68 -4.89
CA PHE A 250 -14.17 -4.92 -4.72
C PHE A 250 -13.21 -5.58 -3.73
N THR A 251 -11.96 -5.77 -4.15
CA THR A 251 -10.88 -6.36 -3.35
C THR A 251 -9.66 -5.45 -3.34
N ILE A 252 -8.96 -5.37 -2.21
CA ILE A 252 -7.66 -4.69 -2.13
C ILE A 252 -6.58 -5.76 -1.99
N ILE A 253 -5.51 -5.66 -2.77
CA ILE A 253 -4.30 -6.46 -2.62
C ILE A 253 -3.20 -5.63 -1.97
N ARG A 254 -2.51 -6.22 -1.00
CA ARG A 254 -1.40 -5.56 -0.30
C ARG A 254 -0.41 -6.58 0.26
N GLU A 255 0.78 -6.09 0.60
CA GLU A 255 1.74 -6.89 1.37
C GLU A 255 1.23 -7.14 2.80
N GLU A 256 1.49 -8.34 3.29
CA GLU A 256 1.22 -8.74 4.67
C GLU A 256 2.12 -7.97 5.63
N PHE A 257 1.52 -7.23 6.56
CA PHE A 257 2.28 -6.55 7.60
C PHE A 257 2.61 -7.51 8.74
N LYS A 258 3.89 -7.90 8.86
CA LYS A 258 4.40 -8.66 10.00
C LYS A 258 4.92 -7.71 11.10
N PRO A 259 4.25 -7.62 12.25
CA PRO A 259 4.73 -6.78 13.35
C PRO A 259 6.03 -7.34 13.94
N ASN A 260 6.85 -6.44 14.50
CA ASN A 260 8.05 -6.79 15.27
C ASN A 260 9.12 -7.59 14.50
N LYS A 261 9.22 -7.42 13.17
CA LYS A 261 10.37 -7.94 12.43
C LYS A 261 11.67 -7.39 13.03
N PRO A 262 12.66 -8.25 13.35
CA PRO A 262 13.93 -7.80 13.90
C PRO A 262 14.66 -6.95 12.85
N LYS A 263 15.03 -5.72 13.22
CA LYS A 263 15.79 -4.82 12.34
C LYS A 263 17.30 -4.99 12.60
N PRO A 264 18.14 -5.01 11.56
CA PRO A 264 19.59 -5.06 11.74
C PRO A 264 20.09 -3.78 12.40
N CYS A 265 21.08 -3.90 13.27
CA CYS A 265 21.74 -2.78 13.93
C CYS A 265 22.37 -1.85 12.88
N ASP A 266 22.09 -0.54 12.97
CA ASP A 266 22.60 0.48 12.04
C ASP A 266 24.14 0.64 12.06
N ILE A 267 24.82 0.08 13.07
CA ILE A 267 26.28 0.18 13.24
C ILE A 267 26.97 -1.09 12.72
N CYS A 268 26.65 -2.27 13.28
CA CYS A 268 27.34 -3.52 12.96
C CYS A 268 26.57 -4.44 11.99
N GLY A 269 25.31 -4.13 11.69
CA GLY A 269 24.47 -4.92 10.78
C GLY A 269 23.91 -6.22 11.37
N GLN A 270 24.25 -6.57 12.62
CA GLN A 270 23.76 -7.78 13.30
C GLN A 270 22.35 -7.59 13.86
N LEU A 271 21.62 -8.69 14.05
CA LEU A 271 20.29 -8.71 14.67
C LEU A 271 20.39 -8.94 16.19
N GLY A 272 19.33 -8.59 16.93
CA GLY A 272 19.15 -8.99 18.33
C GLY A 272 19.61 -8.00 19.40
N HIS A 273 19.98 -6.76 19.02
CA HIS A 273 20.31 -5.70 19.97
C HIS A 273 19.95 -4.31 19.42
N GLU A 274 19.76 -3.33 20.32
CA GLU A 274 19.59 -1.93 19.93
C GLU A 274 20.93 -1.24 19.64
N MET A 275 20.91 -0.15 18.87
CA MET A 275 22.12 0.61 18.51
C MET A 275 22.96 1.05 19.73
N LYS A 276 22.30 1.32 20.86
CA LYS A 276 22.94 1.72 22.13
C LYS A 276 23.66 0.58 22.85
N GLU A 277 23.29 -0.65 22.56
CA GLU A 277 23.81 -1.88 23.15
C GLU A 277 24.83 -2.56 22.23
N CYS A 278 25.10 -1.97 21.07
CA CYS A 278 26.05 -2.50 20.11
C CYS A 278 27.45 -2.54 20.73
N VAL A 279 28.19 -3.63 20.48
CA VAL A 279 29.58 -3.84 20.94
C VAL A 279 30.59 -3.87 19.77
N GLY A 280 30.15 -3.52 18.56
CA GLY A 280 30.99 -3.53 17.36
C GLY A 280 30.99 -4.89 16.65
N VAL A 281 32.10 -5.21 15.96
CA VAL A 281 32.28 -6.50 15.28
C VAL A 281 33.03 -7.46 16.20
N ALA A 282 32.59 -8.72 16.28
CA ALA A 282 33.37 -9.77 16.96
C ALA A 282 34.77 -9.88 16.33
N ALA A 283 35.79 -10.18 17.14
CA ALA A 283 37.19 -10.23 16.69
C ALA A 283 37.46 -11.33 15.64
N ASP A 284 36.59 -12.33 15.56
CA ASP A 284 36.73 -13.50 14.71
C ASP A 284 35.43 -13.69 13.91
N GLY A 285 35.41 -13.34 12.63
CA GLY A 285 34.28 -13.66 11.76
C GLY A 285 34.08 -12.72 10.59
N GLU A 286 34.90 -12.89 9.56
CA GLU A 286 34.52 -12.61 8.16
C GLU A 286 33.42 -13.60 7.75
N GLY A 287 32.22 -13.44 8.32
CA GLY A 287 31.03 -14.10 7.85
C GLY A 287 30.15 -13.04 7.24
N GLU A 288 30.11 -12.93 5.91
CA GLU A 288 28.91 -12.42 5.26
C GLU A 288 27.77 -13.31 5.74
N LEU A 289 27.03 -12.86 6.75
CA LEU A 289 25.77 -13.48 7.13
C LEU A 289 24.91 -13.43 5.86
N GLU A 290 24.75 -14.58 5.19
CA GLU A 290 23.74 -14.75 4.15
C GLU A 290 22.43 -14.29 4.76
N LYS A 291 21.99 -13.10 4.38
CA LYS A 291 20.71 -12.56 4.83
C LYS A 291 19.65 -13.40 4.17
N VAL A 292 19.10 -14.37 4.91
CA VAL A 292 17.89 -15.06 4.50
C VAL A 292 16.76 -14.06 4.57
N PHE A 293 16.48 -13.41 3.44
CA PHE A 293 15.36 -12.49 3.33
C PHE A 293 14.07 -13.30 3.33
N GLU A 294 13.21 -13.07 4.32
CA GLU A 294 11.90 -13.72 4.36
C GLU A 294 11.06 -13.20 3.19
N GLU A 295 10.49 -14.11 2.40
CA GLU A 295 9.67 -13.73 1.25
C GLU A 295 8.44 -12.90 1.69
N THR A 296 8.24 -11.76 1.03
CA THR A 296 7.04 -10.94 1.18
C THR A 296 5.82 -11.73 0.72
N LYS A 297 4.78 -11.81 1.55
CA LYS A 297 3.47 -12.41 1.19
C LYS A 297 2.45 -11.34 0.87
N TYR A 298 1.50 -11.65 -0.02
CA TYR A 298 0.35 -10.80 -0.32
C TYR A 298 -0.92 -11.34 0.35
N ILE A 299 -1.80 -10.41 0.71
CA ILE A 299 -3.13 -10.68 1.24
C ILE A 299 -4.18 -9.93 0.41
N PHE A 300 -5.36 -10.53 0.28
CA PHE A 300 -6.56 -9.86 -0.21
C PHE A 300 -7.41 -9.37 0.96
N VAL A 301 -7.91 -8.15 0.84
CA VAL A 301 -8.91 -7.55 1.73
C VAL A 301 -10.20 -7.39 0.94
N ARG A 302 -11.16 -8.26 1.23
CA ARG A 302 -12.39 -8.45 0.46
C ARG A 302 -13.49 -7.52 0.95
N LEU A 303 -13.75 -6.43 0.21
CA LEU A 303 -14.72 -5.41 0.64
C LEU A 303 -16.16 -5.90 0.52
N ASN A 304 -16.46 -6.85 -0.38
CA ASN A 304 -17.76 -7.53 -0.40
C ASN A 304 -18.07 -8.21 0.93
N VAL A 305 -17.10 -8.93 1.51
CA VAL A 305 -17.23 -9.55 2.84
C VAL A 305 -17.33 -8.50 3.93
N LEU A 306 -16.57 -7.41 3.84
CA LEU A 306 -16.68 -6.30 4.79
C LEU A 306 -18.08 -5.67 4.75
N ARG A 307 -18.68 -5.51 3.57
CA ARG A 307 -20.06 -5.02 3.41
C ARG A 307 -21.05 -5.94 4.15
N GLU A 308 -20.92 -7.26 4.06
CA GLU A 308 -21.78 -8.18 4.82
C GLU A 308 -21.67 -7.99 6.34
N TYR A 309 -20.45 -7.76 6.86
CA TYR A 309 -20.25 -7.45 8.27
C TYR A 309 -20.89 -6.11 8.65
N LEU A 310 -20.68 -5.08 7.84
CA LEU A 310 -21.24 -3.75 8.05
C LEU A 310 -22.76 -3.75 7.94
N GLU A 311 -23.36 -4.57 7.07
CA GLU A 311 -24.82 -4.67 6.95
C GLU A 311 -25.46 -5.14 8.25
N ARG A 312 -24.86 -6.14 8.91
CA ARG A 312 -25.28 -6.62 10.22
C ARG A 312 -25.00 -5.59 11.31
N GLU A 313 -23.84 -4.96 11.26
CA GLU A 313 -23.42 -4.01 12.29
C GLU A 313 -24.18 -2.70 12.24
N LEU A 314 -24.56 -2.22 11.06
CA LEU A 314 -25.26 -0.94 10.85
C LEU A 314 -26.78 -1.09 10.82
N GLN A 315 -27.30 -2.32 10.97
CA GLN A 315 -28.74 -2.54 11.07
C GLN A 315 -29.37 -1.72 12.20
N MET A 316 -30.46 -1.04 11.86
CA MET A 316 -31.24 -0.18 12.74
C MET A 316 -32.74 -0.45 12.54
N PRO A 317 -33.34 -1.44 13.23
CA PRO A 317 -34.76 -1.75 13.10
C PRO A 317 -35.62 -0.62 13.68
N ASN A 318 -36.84 -0.45 13.15
CA ASN A 318 -37.81 0.56 13.62
C ASN A 318 -37.32 2.02 13.51
N LEU A 319 -36.51 2.33 12.49
CA LEU A 319 -36.16 3.72 12.19
C LEU A 319 -37.42 4.51 11.78
N PRO A 320 -37.49 5.81 12.12
CA PRO A 320 -38.58 6.68 11.68
C PRO A 320 -38.48 7.10 10.20
N PHE A 321 -37.48 6.60 9.46
CA PHE A 321 -37.28 6.79 8.03
C PHE A 321 -36.88 5.47 7.35
N LYS A 322 -36.94 5.43 6.01
CA LYS A 322 -36.55 4.25 5.23
C LYS A 322 -35.04 4.02 5.37
N TYR A 323 -34.66 2.86 5.92
CA TYR A 323 -33.26 2.43 5.96
C TYR A 323 -32.73 2.16 4.56
N ASP A 324 -31.52 2.63 4.30
CA ASP A 324 -30.76 2.43 3.07
C ASP A 324 -29.32 2.08 3.47
N PHE A 325 -28.89 0.87 3.09
CA PHE A 325 -27.59 0.37 3.51
C PHE A 325 -26.44 1.11 2.83
N ASP A 326 -26.58 1.52 1.57
CA ASP A 326 -25.52 2.27 0.88
C ASP A 326 -25.29 3.62 1.57
N ARG A 327 -26.36 4.29 2.01
CA ARG A 327 -26.22 5.52 2.83
C ARG A 327 -25.59 5.27 4.20
N ALA A 328 -25.87 4.12 4.82
CA ALA A 328 -25.23 3.76 6.09
C ALA A 328 -23.72 3.51 5.90
N ILE A 329 -23.31 2.98 4.74
CA ILE A 329 -21.90 2.85 4.35
C ILE A 329 -21.25 4.23 4.19
N ASP A 330 -21.91 5.18 3.52
CA ASP A 330 -21.40 6.56 3.39
C ASP A 330 -21.20 7.23 4.75
N ASP A 331 -22.18 7.09 5.64
CA ASP A 331 -22.11 7.58 7.02
C ASP A 331 -20.95 6.93 7.79
N TRP A 332 -20.74 5.63 7.59
CA TRP A 332 -19.64 4.90 8.22
C TRP A 332 -18.27 5.35 7.71
N VAL A 333 -18.11 5.51 6.40
CA VAL A 333 -16.90 6.06 5.78
C VAL A 333 -16.62 7.46 6.32
N PHE A 334 -17.64 8.32 6.36
CA PHE A 334 -17.53 9.66 6.92
C PHE A 334 -17.12 9.65 8.40
N MET A 335 -17.69 8.77 9.22
CA MET A 335 -17.30 8.61 10.62
C MET A 335 -15.84 8.18 10.78
N CYS A 336 -15.35 7.30 9.91
CA CYS A 336 -13.94 6.88 9.94
C CYS A 336 -12.99 8.06 9.73
N PHE A 337 -13.38 9.10 8.98
CA PHE A 337 -12.56 10.31 8.83
C PHE A 337 -12.32 11.06 10.15
N PHE A 338 -13.22 10.98 11.14
CA PHE A 338 -13.01 11.58 12.46
C PHE A 338 -11.93 10.90 13.29
N VAL A 339 -11.68 9.61 13.04
CA VAL A 339 -10.62 8.86 13.71
C VAL A 339 -9.23 9.21 13.13
N GLY A 340 -9.21 9.88 11.99
CA GLY A 340 -8.09 10.68 11.50
C GLY A 340 -7.65 10.30 10.09
N ASN A 341 -7.67 11.25 9.17
CA ASN A 341 -7.28 11.09 7.78
C ASN A 341 -6.02 11.92 7.48
N ASP A 342 -5.58 11.93 6.22
CA ASP A 342 -4.41 12.70 5.78
C ASP A 342 -4.59 14.22 5.83
N PHE A 343 -5.83 14.70 5.85
CA PHE A 343 -6.17 16.13 5.71
C PHE A 343 -6.50 16.81 7.03
N LEU A 344 -6.96 16.05 8.04
CA LEU A 344 -7.36 16.57 9.34
C LEU A 344 -6.57 15.90 10.47
N PRO A 345 -6.12 16.66 11.48
CA PRO A 345 -5.56 16.05 12.69
C PRO A 345 -6.62 15.16 13.36
N HIS A 346 -6.19 14.04 13.92
CA HIS A 346 -7.09 13.17 14.69
C HIS A 346 -7.65 13.93 15.90
N LEU A 347 -8.91 13.68 16.23
CA LEU A 347 -9.49 14.25 17.44
C LEU A 347 -8.83 13.58 18.66
N PRO A 348 -8.36 14.35 19.67
CA PRO A 348 -7.63 13.79 20.81
C PRO A 348 -8.41 12.74 21.62
N SER A 349 -9.74 12.73 21.50
CA SER A 349 -10.63 11.80 22.19
C SER A 349 -11.03 10.56 21.37
N LEU A 350 -10.50 10.41 20.15
CA LEU A 350 -10.84 9.34 19.22
C LEU A 350 -9.59 8.61 18.71
N GLU A 351 -9.21 7.55 19.42
CA GLU A 351 -8.17 6.63 18.97
C GLU A 351 -8.73 5.25 18.60
N ILE A 352 -8.27 4.68 17.47
CA ILE A 352 -8.64 3.30 17.06
C ILE A 352 -8.34 2.29 18.19
N ARG A 353 -7.20 2.47 18.88
CA ARG A 353 -6.74 1.57 19.95
C ARG A 353 -7.70 1.56 21.15
N GLU A 354 -8.50 2.60 21.30
CA GLU A 354 -9.51 2.77 22.36
C GLU A 354 -10.93 2.47 21.86
N ASN A 355 -11.09 1.75 20.75
CA ASN A 355 -12.37 1.42 20.13
C ASN A 355 -13.19 2.64 19.70
N ALA A 356 -12.53 3.69 19.19
CA ALA A 356 -13.22 4.90 18.73
C ALA A 356 -14.26 4.62 17.63
N ILE A 357 -13.99 3.70 16.69
CA ILE A 357 -14.93 3.36 15.61
C ILE A 357 -16.21 2.75 16.20
N ASP A 358 -16.09 1.78 17.11
CA ASP A 358 -17.23 1.17 17.79
C ASP A 358 -18.06 2.18 18.58
N ARG A 359 -17.40 3.15 19.21
CA ARG A 359 -18.06 4.25 19.91
C ARG A 359 -18.83 5.15 18.95
N LEU A 360 -18.23 5.53 17.82
CA LEU A 360 -18.87 6.36 16.80
C LEU A 360 -20.09 5.67 16.21
N VAL A 361 -20.00 4.37 15.89
CA VAL A 361 -21.14 3.59 15.37
C VAL A 361 -22.33 3.60 16.35
N ARG A 362 -22.08 3.43 17.66
CA ARG A 362 -23.17 3.52 18.66
C ARG A 362 -23.81 4.91 18.69
N LEU A 363 -23.00 5.97 18.73
CA LEU A 363 -23.48 7.35 18.74
C LEU A 363 -24.26 7.69 17.47
N TYR A 364 -23.82 7.19 16.32
CA TYR A 364 -24.51 7.33 15.05
C TYR A 364 -25.91 6.73 15.08
N LYS A 365 -26.05 5.48 15.55
CA LYS A 365 -27.36 4.84 15.69
C LYS A 365 -28.29 5.64 16.59
N ASP A 366 -27.80 6.06 17.77
CA ASP A 366 -28.57 6.88 18.70
C ASP A 366 -29.02 8.21 18.07
N CYS A 367 -28.14 8.83 17.26
CA CYS A 367 -28.44 10.06 16.55
C CYS A 367 -29.53 9.86 15.49
N CYS A 368 -29.46 8.77 14.71
CA CYS A 368 -30.47 8.43 13.70
C CYS A 368 -31.86 8.27 14.32
N TYR A 369 -31.98 7.56 15.44
CA TYR A 369 -33.27 7.40 16.14
C TYR A 369 -33.81 8.72 16.70
N LYS A 370 -32.93 9.60 17.21
CA LYS A 370 -33.34 10.87 17.82
C LYS A 370 -33.73 11.94 16.81
N THR A 371 -32.98 12.04 15.72
CA THR A 371 -33.13 13.12 14.73
C THR A 371 -34.08 12.74 13.58
N GLY A 372 -34.27 11.44 13.36
CA GLY A 372 -35.06 10.92 12.25
C GLY A 372 -34.44 11.11 10.88
N VAL A 373 -33.12 11.33 10.81
CA VAL A 373 -32.33 11.43 9.57
C VAL A 373 -30.99 10.72 9.72
N SER A 374 -30.38 10.31 8.60
CA SER A 374 -28.99 9.84 8.54
C SER A 374 -28.02 11.04 8.43
N ILE A 375 -26.70 10.83 8.63
CA ILE A 375 -25.72 11.93 8.62
C ILE A 375 -25.58 12.51 7.21
N ALA A 376 -25.43 11.66 6.19
CA ALA A 376 -25.34 12.02 4.78
C ALA A 376 -26.75 12.34 4.25
N VAL A 377 -27.21 13.56 4.51
CA VAL A 377 -28.37 14.15 3.81
C VAL A 377 -27.95 14.82 2.48
N VAL A 378 -26.64 14.89 2.23
CA VAL A 378 -26.06 15.55 1.04
C VAL A 378 -25.69 14.48 0.02
N ASN A 379 -26.33 14.50 -1.14
CA ASN A 379 -25.84 13.75 -2.30
C ASN A 379 -24.43 14.28 -2.62
N LEU A 380 -23.39 13.49 -2.35
CA LEU A 380 -22.02 13.77 -2.77
C LEU A 380 -21.85 13.57 -4.28
#